data_AF-A0A2V2GQT7-F1
#
_entry.id   AF-A0A2V2GQT7-F1
#
_cell.length_a   1.000
_cell.length_b   1.000
_cell.length_c   1.000
_cell.angle_alpha   90.00
_cell.angle_beta   90.00
_cell.angle_gamma   90.00
#
_symmetry.space_group_name_H-M   'P 1'
#
loop_
_entity.id
_entity.type
_entity.pdbx_description
1 polymer ?
#
loop_
_entity_poly.entity_id
_entity_poly.type
_entity_poly.pdbx_seq_one_letter_code
_entity_poly.pdbx_strand_id
1 'polypeptide(L)'
;MNNTVRGIDISHWQGKFDWSAAKSEGIRFAVIKGGGGDGGLYTDSAFRRNYESAKALGIPVGAYFYCGAKTVRRAREEADYFADNILDGRQFELPVYADIEDSGMLALGPRALTDIALTFCSRLEERGYFVGIYSSLSYFSSRMYDDELKRFTHWVAQWADRCTYPDENCLGIWQNSSSETVAGVRCDTDIMFVDFPEWIKELGKNGFTAHTHRWHYVADTVNHCLECSECGKRKDVQKHTLEHMHDATHHFDRCTVCDAMVNWERHRGGTATDTERAVCEVCGTRYGKTLKPIPGDLNGDNELDTRDVVAEMKAVADGSTNQKYDINGDGDVDTKDLVNLVKKVSKG
;
A
#
# COMPACT_ATOMS: atom_id res chain seq x y z
N MET A 1 6.18 13.72 7.39
CA MET A 1 6.39 14.17 5.99
C MET A 1 7.81 13.80 5.63
N ASN A 2 8.04 12.66 4.96
CA ASN A 2 9.40 12.20 4.64
C ASN A 2 9.46 11.41 3.32
N ASN A 3 8.59 11.75 2.36
CA ASN A 3 8.55 11.06 1.07
C ASN A 3 8.71 12.08 -0.06
N THR A 4 9.89 12.69 -0.15
CA THR A 4 10.29 13.46 -1.32
C THR A 4 10.52 12.50 -2.48
N VAL A 5 9.93 12.80 -3.64
CA VAL A 5 10.05 11.97 -4.84
C VAL A 5 10.98 12.67 -5.81
N ARG A 6 11.94 11.94 -6.40
CA ARG A 6 12.87 12.49 -7.40
C ARG A 6 12.31 12.30 -8.82
N GLY A 7 12.39 13.34 -9.63
CA GLY A 7 11.97 13.37 -11.01
C GLY A 7 12.89 14.22 -11.88
N ILE A 8 12.43 14.47 -13.10
CA ILE A 8 13.09 15.30 -14.10
C ILE A 8 12.06 16.12 -14.86
N ASP A 9 12.53 17.19 -15.50
CA ASP A 9 11.84 17.77 -16.63
C ASP A 9 12.63 17.53 -17.93
N ILE A 10 11.90 17.33 -19.03
CA ILE A 10 12.49 16.86 -20.29
C ILE A 10 11.80 17.46 -21.52
N SER A 11 12.59 17.72 -22.55
CA SER A 11 12.14 18.28 -23.82
C SER A 11 12.83 17.60 -25.02
N HIS A 12 12.73 18.20 -26.21
CA HIS A 12 13.53 17.78 -27.35
C HIS A 12 15.05 17.90 -27.13
N TRP A 13 15.52 18.73 -26.19
CA TRP A 13 16.95 18.93 -25.93
C TRP A 13 17.67 17.67 -25.45
N GLN A 14 16.97 16.74 -24.79
CA GLN A 14 17.53 15.46 -24.36
C GLN A 14 17.55 14.40 -25.47
N GLY A 15 17.00 14.68 -26.65
CA GLY A 15 17.07 13.81 -27.82
C GLY A 15 16.39 12.45 -27.60
N LYS A 16 17.13 11.36 -27.86
CA LYS A 16 16.68 9.99 -27.59
C LYS A 16 17.03 9.64 -26.15
N PHE A 17 16.01 9.58 -25.29
CA PHE A 17 16.16 9.36 -23.86
C PHE A 17 15.87 7.90 -23.48
N ASP A 18 16.73 7.30 -22.66
CA ASP A 18 16.52 5.94 -22.13
C ASP A 18 15.70 6.00 -20.83
N TRP A 19 14.38 5.90 -20.98
CA TRP A 19 13.43 5.92 -19.87
C TRP A 19 13.59 4.73 -18.90
N SER A 20 14.08 3.59 -19.38
CA SER A 20 14.29 2.41 -18.52
C SER A 20 15.52 2.59 -17.64
N ALA A 21 16.59 3.16 -18.20
CA ALA A 21 17.76 3.57 -17.43
C ALA A 21 17.39 4.64 -16.40
N ALA A 22 16.67 5.70 -16.80
CA ALA A 22 16.25 6.77 -15.89
C ALA A 22 15.42 6.23 -14.71
N LYS A 23 14.47 5.31 -14.97
CA LYS A 23 13.69 4.66 -13.92
C LYS A 23 14.57 3.84 -12.96
N SER A 24 15.54 3.11 -13.50
CA SER A 24 16.51 2.34 -12.71
C SER A 24 17.39 3.25 -11.84
N GLU A 25 17.71 4.46 -12.32
CA GLU A 25 18.48 5.49 -11.61
C GLU A 25 17.68 6.26 -10.54
N GLY A 26 16.42 5.88 -10.31
CA GLY A 26 15.61 6.47 -9.25
C GLY A 26 14.64 7.57 -9.70
N ILE A 27 14.51 7.83 -11.00
CA ILE A 27 13.48 8.75 -11.50
C ILE A 27 12.09 8.13 -11.32
N ARG A 28 11.16 8.92 -10.77
CA ARG A 28 9.81 8.47 -10.40
C ARG A 28 8.69 9.33 -10.96
N PHE A 29 8.98 10.48 -11.56
CA PHE A 29 8.03 11.26 -12.36
C PHE A 29 8.78 12.05 -13.44
N ALA A 30 8.05 12.59 -14.41
CA ALA A 30 8.60 13.57 -15.34
C ALA A 30 7.62 14.69 -15.70
N VAL A 31 8.10 15.93 -15.82
CA VAL A 31 7.35 17.05 -16.41
C VAL A 31 7.86 17.27 -17.84
N ILE A 32 7.01 17.07 -18.84
CA ILE A 32 7.45 16.99 -20.25
C ILE A 32 7.12 18.30 -20.97
N LYS A 33 8.06 18.89 -21.70
CA LYS A 33 7.77 20.06 -22.54
C LYS A 33 6.71 19.70 -23.55
N GLY A 34 5.56 20.35 -23.44
CA GLY A 34 4.46 20.23 -24.37
C GLY A 34 4.67 21.07 -25.62
N GLY A 35 5.15 22.30 -25.43
CA GLY A 35 5.28 23.30 -26.49
C GLY A 35 5.65 24.68 -25.94
N GLY A 36 5.42 25.70 -26.73
CA GLY A 36 5.66 27.09 -26.33
C GLY A 36 5.03 28.14 -27.24
N GLY A 37 5.10 29.38 -26.79
CA GLY A 37 4.56 30.58 -27.46
C GLY A 37 5.60 31.66 -27.77
N ASP A 38 6.87 31.42 -27.48
CA ASP A 38 7.99 32.37 -27.52
C ASP A 38 8.46 32.79 -28.93
N GLY A 39 7.98 32.10 -29.96
CA GLY A 39 8.25 32.41 -31.37
C GLY A 39 7.07 32.11 -32.28
N GLY A 40 5.85 32.16 -31.72
CA GLY A 40 4.66 31.54 -32.30
C GLY A 40 4.27 30.28 -31.53
N LEU A 41 3.07 29.76 -31.80
CA LEU A 41 2.56 28.56 -31.13
C LEU A 41 3.16 27.32 -31.77
N TYR A 42 3.75 26.44 -30.96
CA TYR A 42 4.30 25.17 -31.42
C TYR A 42 4.13 24.06 -30.39
N THR A 43 4.18 22.83 -30.88
CA THR A 43 4.29 21.61 -30.06
C THR A 43 5.75 21.15 -30.07
N ASP A 44 6.27 20.78 -28.91
CA ASP A 44 7.64 20.26 -28.79
C ASP A 44 7.78 18.94 -29.58
N SER A 45 8.82 18.86 -30.41
CA SER A 45 9.03 17.73 -31.34
C SER A 45 9.24 16.38 -30.64
N ALA A 46 9.58 16.37 -29.35
CA ALA A 46 9.76 15.17 -28.56
C ALA A 46 8.57 14.86 -27.64
N PHE A 47 7.60 15.76 -27.49
CA PHE A 47 6.49 15.63 -26.53
C PHE A 47 5.81 14.27 -26.59
N ARG A 48 5.29 13.90 -27.78
CA ARG A 48 4.55 12.63 -27.96
C ARG A 48 5.40 11.42 -27.58
N ARG A 49 6.65 11.35 -28.07
CA ARG A 49 7.57 10.24 -27.78
C ARG A 49 7.88 10.14 -26.29
N ASN A 50 8.17 11.26 -25.65
CA ASN A 50 8.50 11.31 -24.23
C ASN A 50 7.28 10.92 -23.39
N TYR A 51 6.11 11.45 -23.70
CA TYR A 51 4.85 11.12 -23.04
C TYR A 51 4.56 9.61 -23.12
N GLU A 52 4.54 9.05 -24.33
CA GLU A 52 4.23 7.62 -24.54
C GLU A 52 5.25 6.71 -23.85
N SER A 53 6.55 7.04 -23.90
CA SER A 53 7.61 6.23 -23.30
C SER A 53 7.55 6.24 -21.77
N ALA A 54 7.31 7.40 -21.16
CA ALA A 54 7.15 7.51 -19.71
C ALA A 54 5.91 6.75 -19.22
N LYS A 55 4.76 6.96 -19.90
CA LYS A 55 3.49 6.28 -19.58
C LYS A 55 3.61 4.75 -19.73
N ALA A 56 4.30 4.25 -20.75
CA ALA A 56 4.51 2.82 -20.96
C ALA A 56 5.28 2.15 -19.80
N LEU A 57 6.12 2.90 -19.09
CA LEU A 57 6.83 2.44 -17.89
C LEU A 57 6.08 2.75 -16.59
N GLY A 58 4.86 3.30 -16.66
CA GLY A 58 4.08 3.71 -15.50
C GLY A 58 4.73 4.84 -14.71
N ILE A 59 5.53 5.69 -15.36
CA ILE A 59 6.08 6.91 -14.76
C ILE A 59 4.98 7.99 -14.84
N PRO A 60 4.51 8.53 -13.70
CA PRO A 60 3.63 9.70 -13.66
C PRO A 60 4.18 10.87 -14.47
N VAL A 61 3.32 11.50 -15.29
CA VAL A 61 3.72 12.61 -16.16
C VAL A 61 2.92 13.88 -15.91
N GLY A 62 3.62 15.01 -16.01
CA GLY A 62 3.07 16.36 -16.15
C GLY A 62 3.47 16.93 -17.50
N ALA A 63 3.03 18.16 -17.78
CA ALA A 63 3.46 18.88 -18.97
C ALA A 63 3.69 20.36 -18.68
N TYR A 64 4.62 20.99 -19.39
CA TYR A 64 4.80 22.44 -19.31
C TYR A 64 4.73 23.10 -20.68
N PHE A 65 4.31 24.37 -20.68
CA PHE A 65 4.25 25.20 -21.87
C PHE A 65 5.09 26.46 -21.65
N TYR A 66 6.12 26.64 -22.47
CA TYR A 66 7.01 27.80 -22.40
C TYR A 66 6.25 29.05 -22.85
N CYS A 67 5.88 29.91 -21.89
CA CYS A 67 5.03 31.06 -22.18
C CYS A 67 5.82 32.14 -22.92
N GLY A 68 5.21 32.69 -23.97
CA GLY A 68 5.74 33.85 -24.71
C GLY A 68 4.85 35.09 -24.60
N ALA A 69 3.68 34.97 -23.97
CA ALA A 69 2.62 35.96 -24.00
C ALA A 69 3.04 37.34 -23.47
N LYS A 70 2.76 38.38 -24.26
CA LYS A 70 2.97 39.79 -23.86
C LYS A 70 1.70 40.53 -23.45
N THR A 71 0.57 39.84 -23.53
CA THR A 71 -0.76 40.38 -23.19
C THR A 71 -1.64 39.26 -22.68
N VAL A 72 -2.67 39.60 -21.88
CA VAL A 72 -3.73 38.70 -21.42
C VAL A 72 -4.40 37.95 -22.58
N ARG A 73 -4.63 38.63 -23.72
CA ARG A 73 -5.20 37.98 -24.91
C ARG A 73 -4.29 36.87 -25.43
N ARG A 74 -2.98 37.14 -25.55
CA ARG A 74 -2.00 36.13 -25.98
C ARG A 74 -1.87 34.98 -24.98
N ALA A 75 -1.96 35.27 -23.68
CA ALA A 75 -1.96 34.24 -22.64
C ALA A 75 -3.12 33.25 -22.81
N ARG A 76 -4.32 33.76 -23.13
CA ARG A 76 -5.48 32.93 -23.44
C ARG A 76 -5.28 32.08 -24.70
N GLU A 77 -4.71 32.66 -25.76
CA GLU A 77 -4.41 31.93 -27.01
C GLU A 77 -3.38 30.82 -26.79
N GLU A 78 -2.34 31.07 -25.98
CA GLU A 78 -1.33 30.07 -25.61
C GLU A 78 -1.94 28.94 -24.77
N ALA A 79 -2.79 29.27 -23.78
CA ALA A 79 -3.49 28.27 -22.97
C ALA A 79 -4.48 27.42 -23.78
N ASP A 80 -5.23 28.05 -24.70
CA ASP A 80 -6.14 27.34 -25.60
C ASP A 80 -5.35 26.40 -26.54
N TYR A 81 -4.22 26.86 -27.11
CA TYR A 81 -3.37 25.99 -27.92
C TYR A 81 -2.82 24.80 -27.13
N PHE A 82 -2.33 25.05 -25.91
CA PHE A 82 -1.82 24.00 -25.04
C PHE A 82 -2.90 22.96 -24.72
N ALA A 83 -4.09 23.41 -24.34
CA ALA A 83 -5.23 22.52 -24.07
C ALA A 83 -5.65 21.71 -25.30
N ASP A 84 -5.80 22.35 -26.46
CA ASP A 84 -6.48 21.75 -27.61
C ASP A 84 -5.55 20.94 -28.52
N ASN A 85 -4.24 21.22 -28.53
CA ASN A 85 -3.30 20.59 -29.47
C ASN A 85 -2.25 19.69 -28.80
N ILE A 86 -2.02 19.87 -27.51
CA ILE A 86 -0.95 19.18 -26.78
C ILE A 86 -1.56 18.30 -25.69
N LEU A 87 -2.33 18.89 -24.78
CA LEU A 87 -2.99 18.14 -23.72
C LEU A 87 -4.07 17.23 -24.32
N ASP A 88 -5.00 17.78 -25.12
CA ASP A 88 -5.87 17.07 -26.06
C ASP A 88 -6.46 15.77 -25.45
N GLY A 89 -7.07 15.94 -24.27
CA GLY A 89 -7.76 14.87 -23.52
C GLY A 89 -6.85 13.79 -22.94
N ARG A 90 -5.52 13.90 -23.07
CA ARG A 90 -4.56 12.97 -22.46
C ARG A 90 -4.58 13.06 -20.94
N GLN A 91 -4.16 11.96 -20.32
CA GLN A 91 -4.09 11.83 -18.87
C GLN A 91 -2.73 12.24 -18.32
N PHE A 92 -2.72 13.14 -17.35
CA PHE A 92 -1.50 13.64 -16.67
C PHE A 92 -1.64 13.50 -15.16
N GLU A 93 -0.83 12.62 -14.56
CA GLU A 93 -0.77 12.41 -13.11
C GLU A 93 -0.14 13.57 -12.35
N LEU A 94 0.54 14.49 -13.04
CA LEU A 94 1.11 15.70 -12.45
C LEU A 94 0.43 16.94 -13.05
N PRO A 95 0.62 18.14 -12.44
CA PRO A 95 0.05 19.37 -12.95
C PRO A 95 0.54 19.70 -14.37
N VAL A 96 -0.24 20.53 -15.04
CA VAL A 96 0.20 21.21 -16.26
C VAL A 96 0.69 22.61 -15.88
N TYR A 97 1.85 23.00 -16.38
CA TYR A 97 2.55 24.20 -15.92
C TYR A 97 2.60 25.28 -16.98
N ALA A 98 2.33 26.52 -16.57
CA ALA A 98 2.78 27.71 -17.26
C ALA A 98 4.26 27.93 -16.90
N ASP A 99 5.15 27.86 -17.88
CA ASP A 99 6.57 28.13 -17.69
C ASP A 99 6.84 29.62 -17.96
N ILE A 100 7.19 30.35 -16.90
CA ILE A 100 7.37 31.81 -16.89
C ILE A 100 8.84 32.14 -16.64
N GLU A 101 9.60 32.22 -17.73
CA GLU A 101 11.01 32.61 -17.71
C GLU A 101 11.42 33.50 -18.89
N ASP A 102 10.56 33.67 -19.90
CA ASP A 102 10.87 34.47 -21.08
C ASP A 102 11.22 35.92 -20.71
N SER A 103 12.40 36.35 -21.16
CA SER A 103 12.95 37.68 -20.87
C SER A 103 12.01 38.82 -21.25
N GLY A 104 11.27 38.67 -22.35
CA GLY A 104 10.32 39.67 -22.79
C GLY A 104 9.07 39.74 -21.92
N MET A 105 8.64 38.61 -21.32
CA MET A 105 7.55 38.59 -20.32
C MET A 105 8.00 39.28 -19.03
N LEU A 106 9.19 38.93 -18.56
CA LEU A 106 9.79 39.48 -17.34
C LEU A 106 10.01 41.01 -17.41
N ALA A 107 10.14 41.56 -18.61
CA ALA A 107 10.29 43.00 -18.85
C ALA A 107 8.99 43.81 -18.76
N LEU A 108 7.81 43.18 -18.73
CA LEU A 108 6.51 43.88 -18.70
C LEU A 108 6.20 44.54 -17.35
N GLY A 109 6.90 44.13 -16.30
CA GLY A 109 6.66 44.54 -14.93
C GLY A 109 5.62 43.68 -14.18
N PRO A 110 5.60 43.75 -12.84
CA PRO A 110 4.92 42.74 -12.03
C PRO A 110 3.44 42.57 -12.28
N ARG A 111 2.69 43.67 -12.41
CA ARG A 111 1.23 43.59 -12.64
C ARG A 111 0.89 42.85 -13.92
N ALA A 112 1.50 43.24 -15.03
CA ALA A 112 1.24 42.66 -16.33
C ALA A 112 1.62 41.18 -16.37
N LEU A 113 2.75 40.82 -15.77
CA LEU A 113 3.18 39.42 -15.69
C LEU A 113 2.23 38.56 -14.85
N THR A 114 1.80 39.05 -13.67
CA THR A 114 0.80 38.36 -12.84
C THR A 114 -0.52 38.17 -13.60
N ASP A 115 -1.01 39.20 -14.31
CA ASP A 115 -2.28 39.10 -15.06
C ASP A 115 -2.20 38.08 -16.20
N ILE A 116 -1.04 37.98 -16.85
CA ILE A 116 -0.76 36.99 -17.88
C ILE A 116 -0.74 35.57 -17.29
N ALA A 117 -0.01 35.37 -16.18
CA ALA A 117 0.05 34.10 -15.47
C ALA A 117 -1.34 33.64 -15.01
N LEU A 118 -2.09 34.53 -14.34
CA LEU A 118 -3.47 34.29 -13.91
C LEU A 118 -4.36 33.88 -15.08
N THR A 119 -4.26 34.59 -16.21
CA THR A 119 -5.09 34.31 -17.39
C THR A 119 -4.80 32.94 -17.97
N PHE A 120 -3.52 32.63 -18.18
CA PHE A 120 -3.10 31.35 -18.73
C PHE A 120 -3.58 30.20 -17.83
N CYS A 121 -3.29 30.28 -16.53
CA CYS A 121 -3.60 29.20 -15.60
C CYS A 121 -5.10 29.04 -15.38
N SER A 122 -5.85 30.13 -15.20
CA SER A 122 -7.31 30.08 -15.04
C SER A 122 -8.00 29.48 -16.26
N ARG A 123 -7.47 29.75 -17.47
CA ARG A 123 -8.01 29.19 -18.71
C ARG A 123 -7.88 27.67 -18.78
N LEU A 124 -6.78 27.11 -18.25
CA LEU A 124 -6.60 25.66 -18.16
C LEU A 124 -7.47 25.03 -17.06
N GLU A 125 -7.68 25.71 -15.93
CA GLU A 125 -8.61 25.25 -14.90
C GLU A 125 -10.06 25.17 -15.41
N GLU A 126 -10.50 26.16 -16.20
CA GLU A 126 -11.80 26.16 -16.90
C GLU A 126 -11.97 24.92 -17.80
N ARG A 127 -10.86 24.38 -18.30
CA ARG A 127 -10.80 23.17 -19.14
C ARG A 127 -10.66 21.87 -18.35
N GLY A 128 -10.67 21.94 -17.02
CA GLY A 128 -10.62 20.76 -16.16
C GLY A 128 -9.21 20.28 -15.82
N TYR A 129 -8.18 21.09 -16.06
CA TYR A 129 -6.82 20.76 -15.66
C TYR A 129 -6.50 21.24 -14.24
N PHE A 130 -5.61 20.52 -13.56
CA PHE A 130 -4.91 20.94 -12.35
C PHE A 130 -3.62 21.63 -12.80
N VAL A 131 -3.47 22.90 -12.40
CA VAL A 131 -2.54 23.83 -13.04
C VAL A 131 -1.53 24.37 -12.04
N GLY A 132 -0.30 24.54 -12.51
CA GLY A 132 0.76 25.20 -11.76
C GLY A 132 1.51 26.25 -12.56
N ILE A 133 2.43 26.93 -11.89
CA ILE A 133 3.36 27.89 -12.49
C ILE A 133 4.78 27.42 -12.20
N TYR A 134 5.60 27.37 -13.24
CA TYR A 134 7.04 27.25 -13.13
C TYR A 134 7.70 28.62 -13.24
N SER A 135 8.61 28.92 -12.31
CA SER A 135 9.52 30.05 -12.41
C SER A 135 10.66 29.91 -11.40
N SER A 136 11.70 30.74 -11.53
CA SER A 136 12.75 30.80 -10.51
C SER A 136 12.25 31.44 -9.23
N LEU A 137 12.82 31.07 -8.08
CA LEU A 137 12.54 31.73 -6.79
C LEU A 137 12.69 33.25 -6.89
N SER A 138 13.71 33.72 -7.61
CA SER A 138 13.97 35.15 -7.80
C SER A 138 12.83 35.84 -8.55
N TYR A 139 12.24 35.20 -9.56
CA TYR A 139 11.17 35.77 -10.35
C TYR A 139 9.83 35.76 -9.62
N PHE A 140 9.48 34.68 -8.92
CA PHE A 140 8.36 34.70 -7.97
C PHE A 140 8.49 35.86 -6.98
N SER A 141 9.68 36.07 -6.42
CA SER A 141 9.90 37.10 -5.38
C SER A 141 9.94 38.55 -5.91
N SER A 142 10.29 38.78 -7.17
CA SER A 142 10.63 40.13 -7.66
C SER A 142 9.93 40.57 -8.94
N ARG A 143 9.31 39.65 -9.68
CA ARG A 143 8.73 39.91 -11.00
C ARG A 143 7.22 39.70 -11.05
N MET A 144 6.60 39.21 -9.99
CA MET A 144 5.16 38.96 -9.91
C MET A 144 4.62 39.32 -8.53
N TYR A 145 3.31 39.51 -8.45
CA TYR A 145 2.58 39.55 -7.18
C TYR A 145 2.23 38.12 -6.77
N ASP A 146 3.19 37.44 -6.17
CA ASP A 146 3.14 36.02 -5.84
C ASP A 146 1.93 35.63 -4.96
N ASP A 147 1.52 36.51 -4.04
CA ASP A 147 0.33 36.28 -3.20
C ASP A 147 -0.96 36.04 -3.99
N GLU A 148 -1.07 36.57 -5.22
CA GLU A 148 -2.23 36.35 -6.10
C GLU A 148 -2.16 35.01 -6.85
N LEU A 149 -0.99 34.37 -6.87
CA LEU A 149 -0.70 33.16 -7.65
C LEU A 149 -0.74 31.88 -6.81
N LYS A 150 -0.69 31.99 -5.47
CA LYS A 150 -0.68 30.87 -4.50
C LYS A 150 -1.85 29.90 -4.59
N ARG A 151 -2.92 30.26 -5.33
CA ARG A 151 -4.03 29.33 -5.62
C ARG A 151 -3.63 28.23 -6.62
N PHE A 152 -2.56 28.45 -7.39
CA PHE A 152 -1.95 27.45 -8.25
C PHE A 152 -0.76 26.83 -7.53
N THR A 153 -0.41 25.60 -7.91
CA THR A 153 0.82 25.01 -7.37
C THR A 153 2.05 25.62 -8.02
N HIS A 154 3.12 25.77 -7.24
CA HIS A 154 4.39 26.29 -7.71
C HIS A 154 5.40 25.17 -7.94
N TRP A 155 6.01 25.19 -9.11
CA TRP A 155 7.23 24.48 -9.44
C TRP A 155 8.38 25.49 -9.46
N VAL A 156 9.19 25.49 -8.40
CA VAL A 156 10.16 26.56 -8.15
C VAL A 156 11.56 26.11 -8.54
N ALA A 157 12.23 26.87 -9.40
CA ALA A 157 13.65 26.67 -9.67
C ALA A 157 14.53 27.40 -8.66
N GLN A 158 15.40 26.64 -8.00
CA GLN A 158 16.45 27.17 -7.10
C GLN A 158 17.57 26.14 -6.95
N TRP A 159 18.72 26.37 -7.57
CA TRP A 159 19.85 25.44 -7.48
C TRP A 159 20.65 25.67 -6.19
N ALA A 160 20.16 25.09 -5.10
CA ALA A 160 20.70 25.20 -3.74
C ALA A 160 20.63 23.85 -3.00
N ASP A 161 21.10 23.80 -1.76
CA ASP A 161 21.01 22.63 -0.89
C ASP A 161 19.57 22.34 -0.41
N ARG A 162 18.71 23.35 -0.40
CA ARG A 162 17.27 23.25 -0.13
C ARG A 162 16.48 24.32 -0.89
N CYS A 163 15.21 24.04 -1.16
CA CYS A 163 14.25 25.08 -1.57
C CYS A 163 13.94 26.00 -0.38
N THR A 164 14.00 27.31 -0.60
CA THR A 164 13.68 28.34 0.40
C THR A 164 12.47 29.18 0.00
N TYR A 165 11.61 28.66 -0.87
CA TYR A 165 10.35 29.31 -1.19
C TYR A 165 9.47 29.38 0.09
N PRO A 166 8.88 30.54 0.41
CA PRO A 166 8.36 30.80 1.76
C PRO A 166 7.02 30.13 2.09
N ASP A 167 6.23 29.74 1.08
CA ASP A 167 4.89 29.17 1.29
C ASP A 167 4.84 27.70 0.87
N GLU A 168 4.96 26.82 1.86
CA GLU A 168 4.93 25.37 1.65
C GLU A 168 3.57 24.85 1.15
N ASN A 169 2.48 25.61 1.31
CA ASN A 169 1.13 25.14 0.94
C ASN A 169 0.92 25.10 -0.58
N CYS A 170 1.63 25.95 -1.33
CA CYS A 170 1.56 25.98 -2.78
C CYS A 170 2.79 25.35 -3.45
N LEU A 171 3.91 25.17 -2.73
CA LEU A 171 5.12 24.53 -3.24
C LEU A 171 4.86 23.04 -3.57
N GLY A 172 4.76 22.73 -4.86
CA GLY A 172 4.54 21.39 -5.35
C GLY A 172 5.82 20.66 -5.71
N ILE A 173 6.67 21.33 -6.50
CA ILE A 173 7.91 20.78 -7.04
C ILE A 173 9.04 21.80 -6.85
N TRP A 174 10.23 21.33 -6.53
CA TRP A 174 11.45 22.09 -6.54
C TRP A 174 12.41 21.56 -7.61
N GLN A 175 12.75 22.38 -8.60
CA GLN A 175 13.83 22.08 -9.53
C GLN A 175 15.16 22.37 -8.83
N ASN A 176 15.84 21.30 -8.40
CA ASN A 176 17.02 21.38 -7.54
C ASN A 176 18.34 21.44 -8.33
N SER A 177 18.34 21.04 -9.61
CA SER A 177 19.52 21.10 -10.49
C SER A 177 19.12 21.32 -11.94
N SER A 178 20.01 21.93 -12.73
CA SER A 178 19.91 22.04 -14.20
C SER A 178 21.07 21.35 -14.94
N SER A 179 21.79 20.46 -14.25
CA SER A 179 23.06 19.93 -14.76
C SER A 179 23.38 18.50 -14.31
N GLU A 180 22.43 17.80 -13.71
CA GLU A 180 22.64 16.40 -13.38
C GLU A 180 22.65 15.53 -14.64
N THR A 181 23.30 14.37 -14.55
CA THR A 181 23.27 13.37 -15.62
C THR A 181 22.29 12.27 -15.24
N VAL A 182 21.30 12.04 -16.08
CA VAL A 182 20.30 10.98 -15.95
C VAL A 182 20.26 10.21 -17.25
N ALA A 183 20.34 8.87 -17.18
CA ALA A 183 20.37 8.00 -18.34
C ALA A 183 21.44 8.41 -19.38
N GLY A 184 22.58 8.91 -18.89
CA GLY A 184 23.72 9.34 -19.71
C GLY A 184 23.54 10.68 -20.44
N VAL A 185 22.48 11.45 -20.19
CA VAL A 185 22.29 12.80 -20.75
C VAL A 185 22.07 13.84 -19.66
N ARG A 186 22.35 15.11 -19.97
CA ARG A 186 22.12 16.22 -19.04
C ARG A 186 20.61 16.48 -18.89
N CYS A 187 20.16 16.47 -17.64
CA CYS A 187 18.78 16.72 -17.25
C CYS A 187 18.73 17.73 -16.11
N ASP A 188 17.64 18.48 -16.12
CA ASP A 188 17.19 19.21 -14.96
C ASP A 188 16.49 18.19 -14.04
N THR A 189 16.71 18.30 -12.73
CA THR A 189 16.14 17.37 -11.76
C THR A 189 15.25 18.08 -10.78
N ASP A 190 14.24 17.34 -10.36
CA ASP A 190 13.14 17.84 -9.58
C ASP A 190 12.89 17.00 -8.33
N ILE A 191 12.44 17.67 -7.29
CA ILE A 191 11.94 17.06 -6.06
C ILE A 191 10.49 17.45 -5.88
N MET A 192 9.59 16.46 -5.91
CA MET A 192 8.17 16.65 -5.67
C MET A 192 7.85 16.45 -4.18
N PHE A 193 7.15 17.42 -3.60
CA PHE A 193 6.73 17.43 -2.18
C PHE A 193 5.28 16.99 -1.97
N VAL A 194 4.50 16.95 -3.06
CA VAL A 194 3.06 16.68 -3.06
C VAL A 194 2.78 15.41 -3.86
N ASP A 195 1.90 14.53 -3.35
CA ASP A 195 1.43 13.38 -4.12
C ASP A 195 0.39 13.80 -5.18
N PHE A 196 0.85 14.48 -6.23
CA PHE A 196 -0.02 14.86 -7.36
C PHE A 196 -0.70 13.67 -8.03
N PRO A 197 -0.01 12.51 -8.27
CA PRO A 197 -0.65 11.36 -8.88
C PRO A 197 -1.91 10.91 -8.15
N GLU A 198 -1.89 10.92 -6.82
CA GLU A 198 -3.07 10.64 -6.00
C GLU A 198 -4.09 11.77 -6.09
N TRP A 199 -3.67 13.00 -5.79
CA TRP A 199 -4.57 14.14 -5.63
C TRP A 199 -5.34 14.49 -6.91
N ILE A 200 -4.67 14.48 -8.07
CA ILE A 200 -5.26 14.83 -9.36
C ILE A 200 -6.30 13.79 -9.80
N LYS A 201 -6.06 12.50 -9.51
CA LYS A 201 -7.02 11.42 -9.78
C LYS A 201 -8.25 11.50 -8.89
N GLU A 202 -8.07 11.79 -7.61
CA GLU A 202 -9.18 11.99 -6.67
C GLU A 202 -10.07 13.18 -7.10
N LEU A 203 -9.45 14.27 -7.55
CA LEU A 203 -10.17 15.44 -8.06
C LEU A 203 -10.84 15.22 -9.43
N GLY A 204 -10.49 14.16 -10.16
CA GLY A 204 -10.99 13.96 -11.52
C GLY A 204 -10.55 15.05 -12.48
N LYS A 205 -9.30 15.48 -12.37
CA LYS A 205 -8.69 16.51 -13.23
C LYS A 205 -7.78 15.85 -14.27
N ASN A 206 -7.28 16.64 -15.22
CA ASN A 206 -6.27 16.20 -16.19
C ASN A 206 -6.66 14.94 -16.98
N GLY A 207 -7.90 14.87 -17.46
CA GLY A 207 -8.39 13.72 -18.23
C GLY A 207 -8.72 12.48 -17.39
N PHE A 208 -8.60 12.54 -16.06
CA PHE A 208 -9.14 11.53 -15.16
C PHE A 208 -10.59 11.83 -14.79
N THR A 209 -11.37 10.79 -14.52
CA THR A 209 -12.68 10.91 -13.89
C THR A 209 -12.53 10.90 -12.38
N ALA A 210 -13.29 11.73 -11.67
CA ALA A 210 -13.24 11.77 -10.22
C ALA A 210 -13.53 10.39 -9.64
N HIS A 211 -12.60 9.89 -8.82
CA HIS A 211 -12.75 8.59 -8.21
C HIS A 211 -13.50 8.73 -6.87
N THR A 212 -14.75 8.27 -6.82
CA THR A 212 -15.51 8.26 -5.57
C THR A 212 -15.23 6.95 -4.83
N HIS A 213 -14.48 7.03 -3.74
CA HIS A 213 -14.14 5.85 -2.98
C HIS A 213 -15.37 5.19 -2.33
N ARG A 214 -15.55 3.89 -2.59
CA ARG A 214 -16.51 3.03 -1.89
C ARG A 214 -15.77 2.14 -0.91
N TRP A 215 -15.64 2.64 0.32
CA TRP A 215 -14.92 1.98 1.41
C TRP A 215 -15.70 0.81 1.98
N HIS A 216 -15.01 -0.30 2.21
CA HIS A 216 -15.49 -1.44 2.96
C HIS A 216 -14.40 -1.91 3.92
N TYR A 217 -14.81 -2.62 4.97
CA TYR A 217 -13.88 -3.08 5.99
C TYR A 217 -13.16 -4.35 5.55
N VAL A 218 -11.84 -4.40 5.73
CA VAL A 218 -11.02 -5.59 5.50
C VAL A 218 -10.07 -5.82 6.68
N ALA A 219 -9.80 -7.09 6.98
CA ALA A 219 -8.85 -7.51 8.00
C ALA A 219 -7.96 -8.63 7.45
N ASP A 220 -6.64 -8.51 7.68
CA ASP A 220 -5.67 -9.60 7.48
C ASP A 220 -5.26 -10.18 8.84
N THR A 221 -4.18 -10.99 8.91
CA THR A 221 -3.73 -11.61 10.16
C THR A 221 -3.08 -10.62 11.14
N VAL A 222 -2.76 -9.41 10.70
CA VAL A 222 -1.96 -8.42 11.45
C VAL A 222 -2.73 -7.12 11.68
N ASN A 223 -3.48 -6.67 10.68
CA ASN A 223 -4.13 -5.37 10.65
C ASN A 223 -5.58 -5.45 10.18
N HIS A 224 -6.30 -4.38 10.45
CA HIS A 224 -7.56 -4.06 9.83
C HIS A 224 -7.53 -2.65 9.23
N CYS A 225 -8.32 -2.44 8.19
CA CYS A 225 -8.39 -1.14 7.50
C CYS A 225 -9.67 -1.00 6.69
N LEU A 226 -9.93 0.21 6.20
CA LEU A 226 -10.90 0.44 5.15
C LEU A 226 -10.21 0.31 3.80
N GLU A 227 -10.76 -0.53 2.91
CA GLU A 227 -10.29 -0.70 1.54
C GLU A 227 -11.35 -0.17 0.55
N CYS A 228 -10.91 0.54 -0.49
CA CYS A 228 -11.78 0.97 -1.56
C CYS A 228 -12.07 -0.20 -2.50
N SER A 229 -13.33 -0.55 -2.65
CA SER A 229 -13.78 -1.67 -3.50
C SER A 229 -13.49 -1.50 -5.00
N GLU A 230 -13.15 -0.30 -5.45
CA GLU A 230 -12.89 -0.01 -6.87
C GLU A 230 -11.41 0.08 -7.22
N CYS A 231 -10.58 0.62 -6.31
CA CYS A 231 -9.16 0.87 -6.57
C CYS A 231 -8.21 0.14 -5.62
N GLY A 232 -8.72 -0.56 -4.61
CA GLY A 232 -7.92 -1.30 -3.63
C GLY A 232 -7.11 -0.43 -2.66
N LYS A 233 -7.24 0.90 -2.72
CA LYS A 233 -6.58 1.81 -1.76
C LYS A 233 -7.02 1.46 -0.35
N ARG A 234 -6.09 1.51 0.61
CA ARG A 234 -6.34 1.25 2.03
C ARG A 234 -6.12 2.51 2.86
N LYS A 235 -6.96 2.75 3.87
CA LYS A 235 -6.80 3.81 4.86
C LYS A 235 -7.19 3.33 6.25
N ASP A 236 -6.86 4.13 7.26
CA ASP A 236 -7.16 3.82 8.66
C ASP A 236 -6.59 2.46 9.09
N VAL A 237 -5.39 2.14 8.60
CA VAL A 237 -4.70 0.88 8.91
C VAL A 237 -4.32 0.87 10.39
N GLN A 238 -4.87 -0.10 11.11
CA GLN A 238 -4.62 -0.28 12.53
C GLN A 238 -4.31 -1.74 12.80
N LYS A 239 -3.41 -1.98 13.75
CA LYS A 239 -3.14 -3.34 14.23
C LYS A 239 -4.36 -3.87 14.98
N HIS A 240 -4.52 -5.19 14.95
CA HIS A 240 -5.53 -5.83 15.78
C HIS A 240 -5.34 -5.54 17.26
N THR A 241 -6.44 -5.29 17.96
CA THR A 241 -6.49 -5.30 19.42
C THR A 241 -7.09 -6.63 19.83
N LEU A 242 -6.22 -7.55 20.24
CA LEU A 242 -6.54 -8.96 20.36
C LEU A 242 -6.95 -9.34 21.79
N GLU A 243 -8.06 -10.07 21.90
CA GLU A 243 -8.46 -10.82 23.09
C GLU A 243 -8.24 -12.31 22.84
N HIS A 244 -7.65 -12.99 23.83
CA HIS A 244 -7.43 -14.43 23.74
C HIS A 244 -8.74 -15.19 23.97
N MET A 245 -9.06 -16.10 23.05
CA MET A 245 -10.29 -16.88 23.02
C MET A 245 -9.98 -18.37 22.87
N HIS A 246 -10.95 -19.21 23.21
CA HIS A 246 -10.87 -20.64 22.94
C HIS A 246 -12.23 -21.23 22.58
N ASP A 247 -12.24 -22.31 21.81
CA ASP A 247 -13.40 -23.16 21.59
C ASP A 247 -13.12 -24.61 22.06
N ALA A 248 -13.97 -25.56 21.66
CA ALA A 248 -13.84 -26.96 22.05
C ALA A 248 -12.54 -27.65 21.53
N THR A 249 -11.86 -27.04 20.57
CA THR A 249 -10.80 -27.65 19.76
C THR A 249 -9.55 -26.78 19.60
N HIS A 250 -9.66 -25.45 19.70
CA HIS A 250 -8.59 -24.50 19.45
C HIS A 250 -8.56 -23.36 20.47
N HIS A 251 -7.40 -22.72 20.58
CA HIS A 251 -7.27 -21.32 20.98
C HIS A 251 -7.03 -20.45 19.76
N PHE A 252 -7.51 -19.22 19.84
CA PHE A 252 -7.36 -18.20 18.80
C PHE A 252 -7.46 -16.83 19.45
N ASP A 253 -7.00 -15.80 18.77
CA ASP A 253 -7.18 -14.43 19.20
C ASP A 253 -8.28 -13.77 18.36
N ARG A 254 -9.20 -13.07 19.02
CA ARG A 254 -10.25 -12.29 18.35
C ARG A 254 -9.95 -10.81 18.48
N CYS A 255 -9.98 -10.08 17.36
CA CYS A 255 -9.89 -8.64 17.39
C CYS A 255 -11.18 -8.02 17.96
N THR A 256 -11.07 -7.14 18.96
CA THR A 256 -12.21 -6.47 19.59
C THR A 256 -12.86 -5.39 18.74
N VAL A 257 -12.22 -5.01 17.63
CA VAL A 257 -12.69 -3.96 16.72
C VAL A 257 -13.43 -4.55 15.52
N CYS A 258 -12.95 -5.67 14.98
CA CYS A 258 -13.50 -6.26 13.75
C CYS A 258 -13.93 -7.71 13.84
N ASP A 259 -13.82 -8.33 15.02
CA ASP A 259 -14.12 -9.73 15.26
C ASP A 259 -13.30 -10.73 14.43
N ALA A 260 -12.26 -10.26 13.71
CA ALA A 260 -11.34 -11.13 12.99
C ALA A 260 -10.67 -12.12 13.96
N MET A 261 -10.72 -13.40 13.62
CA MET A 261 -10.12 -14.49 14.40
C MET A 261 -8.80 -14.91 13.78
N VAL A 262 -7.70 -14.74 14.51
CA VAL A 262 -6.32 -14.97 14.06
C VAL A 262 -5.58 -15.89 15.05
N ASN A 263 -4.35 -16.29 14.73
CA ASN A 263 -3.49 -17.10 15.61
C ASN A 263 -4.13 -18.42 16.08
N TRP A 264 -4.77 -19.14 15.16
CA TRP A 264 -5.38 -20.43 15.44
C TRP A 264 -4.34 -21.48 15.80
N GLU A 265 -4.54 -22.13 16.94
CA GLU A 265 -3.74 -23.26 17.34
C GLU A 265 -4.61 -24.26 18.12
N ARG A 266 -4.32 -25.55 17.95
CA ARG A 266 -5.05 -26.62 18.64
C ARG A 266 -4.69 -26.67 20.11
N HIS A 267 -5.66 -27.08 20.93
CA HIS A 267 -5.38 -27.48 22.30
C HIS A 267 -4.26 -28.54 22.32
N ARG A 268 -3.33 -28.39 23.26
CA ARG A 268 -2.16 -29.25 23.42
C ARG A 268 -1.86 -29.48 24.89
N GLY A 269 -1.11 -30.54 25.17
CA GLY A 269 -0.71 -30.91 26.52
C GLY A 269 -1.80 -31.62 27.32
N GLY A 270 -1.43 -32.09 28.51
CA GLY A 270 -2.29 -32.91 29.36
C GLY A 270 -2.52 -34.35 28.85
N THR A 271 -2.89 -35.23 29.77
CA THR A 271 -3.21 -36.65 29.50
C THR A 271 -4.68 -36.88 29.82
N ALA A 272 -5.45 -37.43 28.88
CA ALA A 272 -6.80 -37.88 29.16
C ALA A 272 -6.75 -39.20 29.96
N THR A 273 -7.74 -39.44 30.81
CA THR A 273 -7.98 -40.73 31.47
C THR A 273 -9.30 -41.32 30.97
N ASP A 274 -9.66 -42.49 31.49
CA ASP A 274 -10.96 -43.13 31.27
C ASP A 274 -12.17 -42.30 31.77
N THR A 275 -11.92 -41.45 32.76
CA THR A 275 -12.91 -40.66 33.50
C THR A 275 -12.79 -39.16 33.25
N GLU A 276 -11.62 -38.68 32.85
CA GLU A 276 -11.33 -37.26 32.65
C GLU A 276 -10.73 -36.95 31.28
N ARG A 277 -11.15 -35.82 30.69
CA ARG A 277 -10.55 -35.28 29.46
C ARG A 277 -9.22 -34.59 29.77
N ALA A 278 -8.31 -34.60 28.79
CA ALA A 278 -7.06 -33.85 28.86
C ALA A 278 -7.32 -32.37 29.13
N VAL A 279 -6.47 -31.74 29.95
CA VAL A 279 -6.53 -30.31 30.27
C VAL A 279 -5.49 -29.59 29.43
N CYS A 280 -5.90 -28.58 28.67
CA CYS A 280 -4.99 -27.80 27.83
C CYS A 280 -4.00 -27.02 28.70
N GLU A 281 -2.70 -27.13 28.40
CA GLU A 281 -1.64 -26.44 29.15
C GLU A 281 -1.62 -24.93 28.92
N VAL A 282 -2.25 -24.45 27.84
CA VAL A 282 -2.28 -23.03 27.47
C VAL A 282 -3.43 -22.31 28.17
N CYS A 283 -4.65 -22.85 28.10
CA CYS A 283 -5.85 -22.16 28.58
C CYS A 283 -6.57 -22.86 29.76
N GLY A 284 -6.12 -24.06 30.17
CA GLY A 284 -6.73 -24.82 31.27
C GLY A 284 -8.08 -25.47 30.93
N THR A 285 -8.56 -25.38 29.69
CA THR A 285 -9.83 -25.98 29.27
C THR A 285 -9.67 -27.48 29.05
N ARG A 286 -10.66 -28.27 29.51
CA ARG A 286 -10.75 -29.71 29.21
C ARG A 286 -11.15 -29.93 27.75
N TYR A 287 -10.37 -30.71 27.01
CA TYR A 287 -10.56 -30.91 25.56
C TYR A 287 -10.41 -32.38 25.14
N GLY A 288 -10.84 -32.70 23.91
CA GLY A 288 -10.79 -34.07 23.39
C GLY A 288 -11.83 -35.00 24.03
N LYS A 289 -11.62 -36.31 23.88
CA LYS A 289 -12.45 -37.35 24.51
C LYS A 289 -11.69 -37.94 25.71
N THR A 290 -12.41 -38.51 26.66
CA THR A 290 -11.80 -39.46 27.61
C THR A 290 -11.22 -40.63 26.83
N LEU A 291 -10.21 -41.28 27.40
CA LEU A 291 -9.78 -42.59 26.92
C LEU A 291 -10.95 -43.57 27.09
N LYS A 292 -11.09 -44.50 26.17
CA LYS A 292 -12.00 -45.62 26.39
C LYS A 292 -11.27 -46.62 27.30
N PRO A 293 -11.87 -47.08 28.40
CA PRO A 293 -11.29 -48.17 29.18
C PRO A 293 -10.94 -49.33 28.25
N ILE A 294 -9.72 -49.86 28.35
CA ILE A 294 -9.32 -51.05 27.59
C ILE A 294 -9.86 -52.27 28.34
N PRO A 295 -10.79 -53.06 27.77
CA PRO A 295 -11.33 -54.21 28.47
C PRO A 295 -10.23 -55.26 28.74
N GLY A 296 -9.83 -55.40 30.00
CA GLY A 296 -8.75 -56.27 30.44
C GLY A 296 -7.48 -55.54 30.91
N ASP A 297 -7.41 -54.22 30.84
CA ASP A 297 -6.42 -53.44 31.59
C ASP A 297 -6.82 -53.45 33.07
N LEU A 298 -6.08 -54.23 33.87
CA LEU A 298 -6.38 -54.49 35.27
C LEU A 298 -5.53 -53.67 36.23
N ASN A 299 -4.42 -53.16 35.71
CA ASN A 299 -3.42 -52.42 36.45
C ASN A 299 -3.59 -50.89 36.30
N GLY A 300 -4.37 -50.46 35.29
CA GLY A 300 -4.76 -49.08 35.05
C GLY A 300 -3.70 -48.23 34.34
N ASP A 301 -2.70 -48.86 33.70
CA ASP A 301 -1.66 -48.17 32.92
C ASP A 301 -2.08 -47.87 31.47
N ASN A 302 -3.32 -48.21 31.11
CA ASN A 302 -3.91 -47.97 29.80
C ASN A 302 -3.13 -48.68 28.67
N GLU A 303 -2.47 -49.79 29.01
CA GLU A 303 -1.93 -50.79 28.10
C GLU A 303 -2.60 -52.13 28.40
N LEU A 304 -2.64 -53.04 27.41
CA LEU A 304 -3.08 -54.42 27.63
C LEU A 304 -1.87 -55.32 27.44
N ASP A 305 -1.18 -55.65 28.52
CA ASP A 305 0.12 -56.31 28.45
C ASP A 305 0.32 -57.40 29.53
N THR A 306 1.56 -57.88 29.65
CA THR A 306 1.90 -58.94 30.62
C THR A 306 1.73 -58.53 32.08
N ARG A 307 1.71 -57.24 32.40
CA ARG A 307 1.46 -56.73 33.77
C ARG A 307 0.00 -56.96 34.17
N ASP A 308 -0.94 -56.88 33.24
CA ASP A 308 -2.34 -57.25 33.48
C ASP A 308 -2.49 -58.74 33.75
N VAL A 309 -1.77 -59.57 32.98
CA VAL A 309 -1.71 -61.01 33.22
C VAL A 309 -1.20 -61.31 34.63
N VAL A 310 -0.17 -60.61 35.10
CA VAL A 310 0.36 -60.77 36.46
C VAL A 310 -0.67 -60.33 37.51
N ALA A 311 -1.39 -59.23 37.28
CA ALA A 311 -2.46 -58.77 38.17
C ALA A 311 -3.59 -59.81 38.29
N GLU A 312 -3.99 -60.40 37.16
CA GLU A 312 -5.00 -61.46 37.08
C GLU A 312 -4.53 -62.76 37.75
N MET A 313 -3.29 -63.20 37.47
CA MET A 313 -2.69 -64.38 38.12
C MET A 313 -2.71 -64.27 39.64
N LYS A 314 -2.41 -63.07 40.15
CA LYS A 314 -2.44 -62.80 41.58
C LYS A 314 -3.87 -62.83 42.13
N ALA A 315 -4.83 -62.23 41.43
CA ALA A 315 -6.23 -62.24 41.83
C ALA A 315 -6.80 -63.67 41.90
N VAL A 316 -6.50 -64.52 40.91
CA VAL A 316 -6.88 -65.93 40.88
C VAL A 316 -6.22 -66.71 42.02
N ALA A 317 -4.90 -66.51 42.24
CA ALA A 317 -4.17 -67.19 43.31
C ALA A 317 -4.67 -66.81 44.71
N ASP A 318 -5.06 -65.55 44.90
CA ASP A 318 -5.58 -65.02 46.16
C ASP A 318 -7.08 -65.32 46.37
N GLY A 319 -7.76 -65.93 45.39
CA GLY A 319 -9.20 -66.21 45.45
C GLY A 319 -10.06 -64.94 45.50
N SER A 320 -9.69 -63.92 44.72
CA SER A 320 -10.39 -62.64 44.68
C SER A 320 -11.86 -62.81 44.27
N THR A 321 -12.76 -62.03 44.86
CA THR A 321 -14.17 -61.93 44.43
C THR A 321 -14.46 -60.62 43.71
N ASN A 322 -13.42 -59.83 43.39
CA ASN A 322 -13.59 -58.55 42.73
C ASN A 322 -13.87 -58.77 41.24
N GLN A 323 -15.09 -58.41 40.83
CA GLN A 323 -15.61 -58.55 39.47
C GLN A 323 -14.77 -57.88 38.38
N LYS A 324 -13.84 -56.97 38.71
CA LYS A 324 -12.91 -56.43 37.71
C LYS A 324 -11.97 -57.50 37.11
N TYR A 325 -11.73 -58.58 37.85
CA TYR A 325 -10.91 -59.73 37.43
C TYR A 325 -11.75 -60.86 36.79
N ASP A 326 -13.08 -60.72 36.73
CA ASP A 326 -13.94 -61.64 35.97
C ASP A 326 -13.90 -61.26 34.48
N ILE A 327 -12.82 -61.65 33.80
CA ILE A 327 -12.53 -61.30 32.40
C ILE A 327 -13.51 -61.97 31.43
N ASN A 328 -14.06 -63.12 31.83
CA ASN A 328 -14.92 -63.96 31.02
C ASN A 328 -16.42 -63.71 31.25
N GLY A 329 -16.77 -63.12 32.40
CA GLY A 329 -18.12 -62.71 32.78
C GLY A 329 -19.00 -63.85 33.32
N ASP A 330 -18.43 -64.96 33.78
CA ASP A 330 -19.20 -66.09 34.35
C ASP A 330 -19.51 -65.94 35.85
N GLY A 331 -19.03 -64.87 36.48
CA GLY A 331 -19.30 -64.51 37.87
C GLY A 331 -18.26 -65.02 38.86
N ASP A 332 -17.31 -65.85 38.40
CA ASP A 332 -16.23 -66.41 39.21
C ASP A 332 -14.88 -65.86 38.72
N VAL A 333 -13.94 -65.57 39.63
CA VAL A 333 -12.55 -65.19 39.26
C VAL A 333 -11.68 -66.43 39.35
N ASP A 334 -11.42 -67.06 38.21
CA ASP A 334 -10.71 -68.34 38.14
C ASP A 334 -9.70 -68.41 36.97
N THR A 335 -9.09 -69.59 36.79
CA THR A 335 -8.09 -69.78 35.73
C THR A 335 -8.61 -69.55 34.31
N LYS A 336 -9.93 -69.57 34.07
CA LYS A 336 -10.55 -69.26 32.79
C LYS A 336 -10.42 -67.77 32.45
N ASP A 337 -10.49 -66.89 33.45
CA ASP A 337 -10.26 -65.45 33.28
C ASP A 337 -8.84 -65.17 32.84
N LEU A 338 -7.87 -65.78 33.52
CA LEU A 338 -6.46 -65.70 33.18
C LEU A 338 -6.20 -66.17 31.73
N VAL A 339 -6.76 -67.31 31.32
CA VAL A 339 -6.61 -67.83 29.95
C VAL A 339 -7.22 -66.88 28.92
N ASN A 340 -8.36 -66.27 29.24
CA ASN A 340 -9.00 -65.31 28.35
C ASN A 340 -8.21 -64.01 28.23
N LEU A 341 -7.63 -63.52 29.33
CA LEU A 341 -6.80 -62.32 29.33
C LEU A 341 -5.51 -62.53 28.54
N VAL A 342 -4.81 -63.66 28.76
CA VAL A 342 -3.59 -64.03 27.99
C VAL A 342 -3.87 -64.07 26.49
N LYS A 343 -5.03 -64.61 26.08
CA LYS A 343 -5.45 -64.62 24.66
C LYS A 343 -5.70 -63.22 24.11
N LYS A 344 -6.21 -62.29 24.92
CA LYS A 344 -6.43 -60.90 24.51
C LYS A 344 -5.09 -60.16 24.36
N VAL A 345 -4.19 -60.29 25.34
CA VAL A 345 -2.82 -59.71 25.32
C VAL A 345 -2.00 -60.25 24.15
N SER A 346 -2.13 -61.54 23.81
CA SER A 346 -1.36 -62.17 22.71
C SER A 346 -1.87 -61.81 21.30
N LYS A 347 -3.02 -61.12 21.20
CA LYS A 347 -3.67 -60.76 19.92
C LYS A 347 -3.61 -59.26 19.60
N GLY A 348 -3.40 -58.41 20.60
CA GLY A 348 -3.08 -56.99 20.43
C GLY A 348 -1.61 -56.81 20.09
#